data_AF-A0A1R7QG85-F1
#
_entry.id   AF-A0A1R7QG85-F1
#
_cell.length_a   1.000
_cell.length_b   1.000
_cell.length_c   1.000
_cell.angle_alpha   90.00
_cell.angle_beta   90.00
_cell.angle_gamma   90.00
#
_symmetry.space_group_name_H-M   'P 1'
#
loop_
_entity.id
_entity.type
_entity.pdbx_description
1 polymer ?
#
loop_
_entity_poly.entity_id
_entity_poly.type
_entity_poly.pdbx_seq_one_letter_code
_entity_poly.pdbx_strand_id
1 'polypeptide(L)' 'MGVREAIIQPSLKHLLDAKVTHNAYILDDQGKEVQITTAMIRTACHQLLKQCRSIKN' A
#
# COMPACT_ATOMS: atom_id res chain seq x y z
N MET A 1 22.18 -16.26 -8.83
CA MET A 1 21.06 -15.32 -9.10
C MET A 1 19.78 -16.11 -8.99
N GLY A 2 19.01 -15.86 -7.93
CA GLY A 2 17.94 -16.75 -7.49
C GLY A 2 16.63 -16.44 -8.19
N VAL A 3 15.89 -17.50 -8.53
CA VAL A 3 14.50 -17.52 -9.04
C VAL A 3 13.51 -16.58 -8.32
N ARG A 4 13.87 -16.04 -7.15
CA ARG A 4 13.08 -15.07 -6.39
C ARG A 4 12.96 -13.70 -7.06
N GLU A 5 13.97 -13.23 -7.80
CA GLU A 5 13.93 -11.90 -8.43
C GLU A 5 13.08 -11.89 -9.72
N ALA A 6 12.99 -13.03 -10.41
CA ALA A 6 12.30 -13.14 -11.70
C ALA A 6 10.77 -13.16 -11.59
N ILE A 7 10.22 -13.65 -10.47
CA ILE A 7 8.76 -13.77 -10.27
C ILE A 7 8.15 -12.45 -9.75
N ILE A 8 8.92 -11.63 -9.04
CA ILE A 8 8.40 -10.39 -8.44
C ILE A 8 8.17 -9.30 -9.50
N GLN A 9 9.07 -9.19 -10.50
CA GLN A 9 9.05 -8.10 -11.47
C GLN A 9 7.78 -8.06 -12.37
N PRO A 10 7.29 -9.18 -12.93
CA PRO A 10 6.10 -9.16 -13.79
C PRO A 10 4.84 -8.82 -13.01
N SER A 11 4.69 -9.36 -11.80
CA SER A 11 3.54 -9.13 -10.93
C SER A 11 3.46 -7.70 -10.42
N LEU A 12 4.62 -7.08 -10.11
CA LEU A 12 4.66 -5.70 -9.65
C LEU A 12 4.29 -4.71 -10.76
N LYS A 13 4.72 -4.98 -12.01
CA LYS A 13 4.44 -4.12 -13.17
C LYS A 13 2.94 -4.01 -13.44
N HIS A 14 2.19 -5.11 -13.37
CA HIS A 14 0.74 -5.09 -13.58
C HIS A 14 -0.02 -4.34 -12.47
N LEU A 15 0.50 -4.30 -11.24
CA LEU A 15 -0.07 -3.50 -10.14
C LEU A 15 0.27 -2.00 -10.26
N LEU A 16 1.43 -1.67 -10.85
CA LEU A 16 1.90 -0.30 -11.05
C LEU A 16 1.31 0.36 -12.31
N ASP A 17 0.99 -0.42 -13.35
CA ASP A 17 0.44 0.04 -14.63
C ASP A 17 -1.03 0.49 -14.53
N ALA A 18 -1.72 0.02 -13.50
CA ALA A 18 -3.04 0.49 -13.13
C ALA A 18 -2.93 1.91 -12.55
N LYS A 19 -2.84 2.92 -13.42
CA LYS A 19 -3.09 4.34 -13.10
C LYS A 19 -4.59 4.51 -12.80
N VAL A 20 -5.08 3.78 -11.81
CA VAL A 20 -6.41 3.90 -11.27
C VAL A 20 -6.38 5.16 -10.43
N THR A 21 -7.02 6.20 -10.96
CA THR A 21 -7.41 7.39 -10.20
C THR A 21 -8.40 6.90 -9.15
N HIS A 22 -7.88 6.40 -8.03
CA HIS A 22 -8.68 5.89 -6.92
C HIS A 22 -9.39 7.09 -6.27
N ASN A 23 -10.56 7.44 -6.79
CA ASN A 23 -11.51 8.31 -6.11
C ASN A 23 -12.24 7.48 -5.05
N ALA A 24 -11.48 6.90 -4.13
CA ALA A 24 -12.00 6.17 -2.99
C ALA A 24 -12.14 7.13 -1.82
N TYR A 25 -13.21 6.99 -1.06
CA TYR A 25 -13.50 7.81 0.12
C TYR A 25 -13.67 6.89 1.33
N ILE A 26 -13.30 7.40 2.50
CA ILE A 26 -13.49 6.76 3.79
C ILE A 26 -14.19 7.76 4.72
N LEU A 27 -15.00 7.26 5.65
CA LEU A 27 -15.56 8.11 6.70
C LEU A 27 -14.52 8.33 7.79
N ASP A 28 -14.35 9.56 8.23
CA ASP A 28 -13.62 9.85 9.46
C ASP A 28 -14.45 9.53 10.71
N ASP A 29 -13.86 9.76 11.88
CA ASP A 29 -14.47 9.53 13.19
C ASP A 29 -15.70 10.42 13.46
N GLN A 30 -15.83 11.53 12.73
CA GLN A 30 -16.97 12.44 12.78
C GLN A 30 -18.03 12.08 11.72
N GLY A 31 -17.82 11.00 10.96
CA GLY A 31 -18.72 10.54 9.90
C GLY A 31 -18.63 11.35 8.61
N LYS A 32 -17.56 12.12 8.40
CA LYS A 32 -17.35 12.91 7.17
C LYS A 32 -16.59 12.09 6.13
N GLU A 33 -17.00 12.22 4.87
CA GLU A 33 -16.30 11.61 3.74
C GLU A 33 -14.96 12.32 3.47
N VAL A 34 -13.88 11.55 3.50
CA VAL A 34 -12.51 11.98 3.23
C VAL A 34 -11.93 11.12 2.11
N GLN A 35 -11.32 11.77 1.11
CA GLN A 35 -10.70 11.05 0.00
C GLN A 35 -9.45 10.28 0.47
N ILE A 36 -9.34 9.02 0.07
CA ILE A 36 -8.16 8.19 0.27
C ILE A 36 -7.06 8.69 -0.66
N THR A 37 -5.99 9.21 -0.07
CA THR A 37 -4.83 9.73 -0.83
C THR A 37 -3.67 8.73 -0.84
N THR A 38 -2.79 8.83 -1.84
CA THR A 38 -1.54 8.05 -1.90
C THR A 38 -0.69 8.22 -0.64
N ALA A 39 -0.69 9.41 -0.03
CA ALA A 39 0.03 9.69 1.21
C ALA A 39 -0.51 8.88 2.40
N MET A 40 -1.83 8.71 2.49
CA MET A 40 -2.47 7.88 3.53
C MET A 40 -2.05 6.41 3.37
N ILE A 41 -2.15 5.87 2.15
CA ILE A 41 -1.76 4.48 1.87
C ILE A 41 -0.28 4.25 2.22
N ARG A 42 0.60 5.16 1.77
CA ARG A 42 2.05 5.07 2.06
C ARG A 42 2.34 5.08 3.56
N THR A 43 1.64 5.94 4.31
CA THR A 43 1.78 6.04 5.76
C THR A 43 1.34 4.75 6.45
N ALA A 44 0.18 4.21 6.06
CA ALA A 44 -0.32 2.94 6.60
C ALA A 44 0.64 1.78 6.32
N CYS A 45 1.16 1.66 5.09
CA CYS A 45 2.16 0.65 4.76
C CYS A 45 3.43 0.79 5.61
N HIS A 46 3.94 2.00 5.80
CA HIS A 46 5.12 2.23 6.65
C HIS A 46 4.86 1.82 8.11
N GLN A 47 3.68 2.11 8.65
CA GLN A 47 3.30 1.72 10.01
C GLN A 47 3.25 0.19 10.16
N LEU A 48 2.61 -0.51 9.21
CA LEU A 48 2.56 -1.98 9.20
C LEU A 48 3.97 -2.59 9.13
N LEU A 49 4.82 -2.10 8.22
CA LEU A 49 6.20 -2.58 8.10
C LEU A 49 7.01 -2.33 9.38
N LYS A 50 6.80 -1.19 10.05
CA LYS A 50 7.44 -0.90 11.34
C LYS A 50 7.01 -1.90 12.40
N GLN A 51 5.72 -2.23 12.47
CA GLN A 51 5.19 -3.24 13.39
C GLN A 51 5.81 -4.61 13.10
N CYS A 52 5.83 -5.06 11.83
CA CYS A 52 6.45 -6.33 11.45
C CYS A 52 7.93 -6.41 11.82
N ARG A 53 8.69 -5.32 11.68
CA ARG A 53 10.11 -5.27 12.07
C ARG A 53 10.34 -5.23 13.58
N SER A 54 9.36 -4.76 14.34
CA SER A 54 9.43 -4.72 15.81
C SER A 54 9.16 -6.07 16.47
N ILE A 55 8.60 -7.03 15.70
CA ILE A 55 8.48 -8.42 16.13
C ILE A 55 9.88 -9.04 16.12
N LYS A 56 10.56 -8.98 17.26
CA LYS A 56 11.73 -9.81 17.55
C LYS A 56 11.24 -11.16 18.06
N ASN A 57 11.62 -12.23 17.36
CA ASN A 57 11.59 -13.59 17.88
C ASN A 57 12.69 -13.77 18.93
#